data_AF-A0A0C3GGK0-F1
#
_entry.id   AF-A0A0C3GGK0-F1
#
_cell.length_a   1.000
_cell.length_b   1.000
_cell.length_c   1.000
_cell.angle_alpha   90.00
_cell.angle_beta   90.00
_cell.angle_gamma   90.00
#
_symmetry.space_group_name_H-M   'P 1'
#
loop_
_entity.id
_entity.type
_entity.pdbx_description
1 polymer ?
#
loop_
_entity_poly.entity_id
_entity_poly.type
_entity_poly.pdbx_seq_one_letter_code
_entity_poly.pdbx_strand_id
1 'polypeptide(L)'
;MFNSLSYISCSGYCNTSDGKFTTAKVLVPQCLDLCNTTTIRRFFRKTWRYMDAYSKGLNAQQTAFAIKKYKSHRRVGLATEVIQLMEAQMALTKAPEHF
;
A
#
# COMPACT_ATOMS: atom_id res chain seq x y z
N MET A 1 20.07 17.87 11.87
CA MET A 1 19.12 17.37 12.88
C MET A 1 18.07 16.52 12.17
N PHE A 2 18.37 15.24 11.96
CA PHE A 2 17.42 14.28 11.42
C PHE A 2 16.50 13.84 12.55
N ASN A 3 15.35 14.51 12.69
CA ASN A 3 14.31 14.04 13.61
C ASN A 3 13.75 12.73 13.07
N SER A 4 14.28 11.64 13.62
CA SER A 4 13.74 10.30 13.61
C SER A 4 12.44 10.28 14.42
N LEU A 5 11.41 11.00 13.94
CA LEU A 5 10.05 10.67 14.30
C LEU A 5 9.74 9.37 13.55
N SER A 6 10.04 8.29 14.27
CA SER A 6 9.49 6.97 14.05
C SER A 6 8.09 7.13 13.47
N TYR A 7 7.90 6.58 12.28
CA TYR A 7 6.57 6.36 11.76
C TYR A 7 5.83 5.61 12.86
N ILE A 8 4.95 6.29 13.59
CA ILE A 8 4.07 5.67 14.58
C ILE A 8 3.29 4.66 13.77
N SER A 9 3.74 3.41 13.83
CA SER A 9 3.07 2.32 13.19
C SER A 9 1.75 2.21 13.92
N CYS A 10 0.65 2.28 13.18
CA CYS A 10 -0.69 1.97 13.68
C CYS A 10 -0.82 0.47 14.06
N SER A 11 0.31 -0.21 14.29
CA SER A 11 0.48 -1.65 14.50
C SER A 11 0.19 -2.08 15.94
N GLY A 12 -0.07 -1.15 16.86
CA GLY A 12 -0.38 -1.45 18.26
C GLY A 12 -1.80 -1.98 18.48
N TYR A 13 -2.80 -1.48 17.74
CA TYR A 13 -4.21 -1.73 18.09
C TYR A 13 -4.72 -3.13 17.74
N CYS A 14 -4.20 -3.75 16.69
CA CYS A 14 -4.55 -5.13 16.36
C CYS A 14 -4.08 -6.11 17.45
N ASN A 15 -3.02 -5.74 18.21
CA ASN A 15 -2.52 -6.56 19.31
C ASN A 15 -3.28 -6.31 20.62
N THR A 16 -4.06 -5.23 20.71
CA THR A 16 -4.89 -4.89 21.89
C THR A 16 -6.35 -5.30 21.73
N SER A 17 -6.73 -5.90 20.60
CA SER A 17 -8.11 -6.29 20.34
C SER A 17 -8.40 -7.70 20.85
N ASP A 18 -9.26 -7.83 21.86
CA ASP A 18 -9.67 -9.12 22.44
C ASP A 18 -10.81 -9.83 21.67
N GLY A 19 -11.21 -9.31 20.51
CA GLY A 19 -12.34 -9.81 19.70
C GLY A 19 -13.74 -9.52 20.28
N LYS A 20 -13.84 -8.93 21.47
CA LYS A 20 -15.12 -8.54 22.10
C LYS A 20 -15.60 -7.17 21.64
N PHE A 21 -16.91 -7.03 21.44
CA PHE A 21 -17.54 -5.76 21.01
C PHE A 21 -17.35 -4.63 22.03
N THR A 22 -17.40 -4.93 23.33
CA THR A 22 -17.22 -3.94 24.40
C THR A 22 -15.85 -3.26 24.31
N THR A 23 -14.80 -4.05 24.11
CA THR A 23 -13.43 -3.55 23.94
C THR A 23 -13.31 -2.74 22.66
N ALA A 24 -13.87 -3.24 21.54
CA ALA A 24 -13.85 -2.53 20.26
C ALA A 24 -14.53 -1.15 20.34
N LYS A 25 -15.66 -1.04 21.06
CA LYS A 25 -16.39 0.22 21.22
C LYS A 25 -15.54 1.31 21.88
N VAL A 26 -14.63 0.95 22.78
CA VAL A 26 -13.72 1.89 23.45
C VAL A 26 -12.49 2.17 22.60
N LEU A 27 -11.93 1.15 21.95
CA LEU A 27 -10.72 1.28 21.15
C LEU A 27 -10.91 2.12 19.88
N VAL A 28 -12.05 1.97 19.19
CA VAL A 28 -12.28 2.64 17.90
C VAL A 28 -12.13 4.17 17.97
N PRO A 29 -12.78 4.88 18.92
CA PRO A 29 -12.59 6.32 19.07
C PRO A 29 -11.12 6.70 19.34
N GLN A 30 -10.44 5.97 20.23
CA GLN A 30 -9.03 6.23 20.56
C GLN A 30 -8.12 6.09 19.34
N CYS A 31 -8.35 5.06 18.51
CA CYS A 31 -7.63 4.85 17.26
C CYS A 31 -7.83 6.01 16.28
N LEU A 32 -9.06 6.54 16.19
CA LEU A 32 -9.39 7.64 15.30
C LEU A 32 -8.73 8.95 15.76
N ASP A 33 -8.74 9.23 17.07
CA ASP A 33 -8.08 10.42 17.64
C ASP A 33 -6.56 10.39 17.46
N LEU A 34 -5.97 9.19 17.49
CA LEU A 34 -4.53 8.99 17.32
C LEU A 34 -4.08 9.01 15.85
N CYS A 35 -5.02 9.00 14.89
CA CYS A 35 -4.71 9.09 13.47
C CYS A 35 -4.32 10.52 13.07
N ASN A 36 -3.02 10.76 12.93
CA ASN A 36 -2.51 12.02 12.39
C ASN A 36 -3.09 12.36 11.00
N THR A 37 -3.30 13.65 10.72
CA THR A 37 -3.77 14.11 9.39
C THR A 37 -2.87 13.64 8.23
N THR A 38 -1.58 13.44 8.50
CA THR A 38 -0.60 12.90 7.54
C THR A 38 -0.86 11.44 7.18
N THR A 39 -1.30 10.60 8.14
CA THR A 39 -1.65 9.20 7.87
C THR A 39 -2.90 9.11 7.03
N ILE A 40 -3.92 9.91 7.35
CA ILE A 40 -5.16 10.05 6.57
C ILE A 40 -4.83 10.44 5.12
N ARG A 41 -4.03 11.49 4.92
CA ARG A 41 -3.60 11.93 3.57
C ARG A 41 -2.83 10.84 2.83
N ARG A 42 -1.95 10.10 3.51
CA ARG A 42 -1.20 9.00 2.89
C ARG A 42 -2.12 7.85 2.49
N PHE A 43 -3.12 7.53 3.32
CA PHE A 43 -4.13 6.52 3.01
C PHE A 43 -4.89 6.87 1.73
N PHE A 44 -5.48 8.07 1.65
CA PHE A 44 -6.21 8.51 0.46
C PHE A 44 -5.36 8.54 -0.80
N ARG A 45 -4.09 8.97 -0.69
CA ARG A 45 -3.16 8.95 -1.84
C ARG A 45 -2.84 7.53 -2.30
N LYS A 46 -2.74 6.58 -1.37
CA LYS A 46 -2.51 5.17 -1.69
C LYS A 46 -3.75 4.57 -2.36
N THR A 47 -4.94 4.76 -1.77
CA THR A 47 -6.20 4.22 -2.33
C THR A 47 -6.49 4.80 -3.71
N TRP A 48 -6.24 6.10 -3.92
CA TRP A 48 -6.40 6.72 -5.24
C TRP A 48 -5.56 6.04 -6.32
N ARG A 49 -4.32 5.62 -6.02
CA ARG A 49 -3.47 4.89 -6.99
C ARG A 49 -3.99 3.49 -7.30
N TYR A 50 -4.57 2.81 -6.30
CA TYR A 50 -5.25 1.52 -6.53
C TYR A 50 -6.47 1.71 -7.44
N MET A 51 -7.30 2.71 -7.15
CA MET A 51 -8.48 3.01 -7.98
C MET A 51 -8.07 3.39 -9.41
N ASP A 52 -7.05 4.24 -9.58
CA ASP A 52 -6.50 4.59 -10.90
C ASP A 52 -5.99 3.37 -11.68
N ALA A 53 -5.36 2.39 -11.01
CA ALA A 53 -4.93 1.14 -11.64
C ALA A 53 -6.12 0.28 -12.09
N TYR A 54 -7.12 0.11 -11.23
CA TYR A 54 -8.31 -0.68 -11.55
C TYR A 54 -9.16 -0.03 -12.64
N SER A 55 -9.29 1.30 -12.63
CA SER A 55 -9.98 2.04 -13.71
C SER A 55 -9.31 1.84 -15.07
N LYS A 56 -8.01 1.51 -15.10
CA LYS A 56 -7.27 1.17 -16.32
C LYS A 56 -7.39 -0.31 -16.73
N GLY A 57 -8.12 -1.13 -15.97
CA GLY A 57 -8.32 -2.56 -16.26
C GLY A 57 -7.19 -3.47 -15.79
N LEU A 58 -6.32 -3.02 -14.88
CA LEU A 58 -5.22 -3.84 -14.35
C LEU A 58 -5.74 -4.88 -13.34
N ASN A 59 -5.19 -6.10 -13.41
CA ASN A 59 -5.46 -7.16 -12.43
C ASN A 59 -4.79 -6.82 -11.07
N ALA A 60 -5.17 -7.50 -9.99
CA ALA A 60 -4.64 -7.30 -8.64
C ALA A 60 -3.11 -7.45 -8.57
N GLN A 61 -2.55 -8.48 -9.24
CA GLN A 61 -1.10 -8.72 -9.30
C GLN A 61 -0.37 -7.57 -10.03
N GLN A 62 -0.90 -7.16 -11.18
CA GLN A 62 -0.35 -6.04 -11.97
C GLN A 62 -0.46 -4.72 -11.20
N THR A 63 -1.55 -4.50 -10.47
CA THR A 63 -1.76 -3.32 -9.64
C THR A 63 -0.77 -3.26 -8.49
N ALA A 64 -0.54 -4.38 -7.79
CA ALA A 64 0.47 -4.46 -6.73
C ALA A 64 1.88 -4.15 -7.27
N PHE A 65 2.21 -4.70 -8.44
CA PHE A 65 3.47 -4.40 -9.14
C PHE A 65 3.58 -2.92 -9.52
N ALA A 66 2.54 -2.36 -10.16
CA ALA A 66 2.49 -0.97 -10.57
C ALA A 66 2.69 -0.02 -9.38
N ILE A 67 2.05 -0.28 -8.25
CA ILE A 67 2.16 0.59 -7.07
C ILE A 67 3.55 0.53 -6.45
N LYS A 68 4.20 -0.63 -6.49
CA LYS A 68 5.61 -0.76 -6.09
C LYS A 68 6.53 0.03 -7.03
N LYS A 69 6.32 -0.08 -8.35
CA LYS A 69 7.12 0.60 -9.36
C LYS A 69 6.93 2.13 -9.33
N TYR A 70 5.69 2.60 -9.25
CA TYR A 70 5.30 4.01 -9.30
C TYR A 70 5.13 4.63 -7.89
N LYS A 71 5.85 4.13 -6.88
CA LYS A 71 5.74 4.59 -5.48
C LYS A 71 5.94 6.11 -5.33
N SER A 72 6.87 6.69 -6.11
CA SER A 72 7.20 8.13 -6.09
C SER A 72 6.26 8.98 -6.97
N HIS A 73 5.56 8.37 -7.93
CA HIS A 73 4.69 9.07 -8.86
C HIS A 73 3.30 9.31 -8.29
N ARG A 74 2.59 10.35 -8.76
CA ARG A 74 1.21 10.62 -8.34
C ARG A 74 0.17 9.79 -9.12
N ARG A 75 0.54 9.26 -10.29
CA ARG A 75 -0.32 8.46 -11.19
C ARG A 75 0.35 7.13 -11.50
N VAL A 76 -0.46 6.12 -11.81
CA VAL A 76 0.03 4.88 -12.41
C VAL A 76 0.29 5.13 -13.89
N GLY A 77 1.31 4.47 -14.47
CA GLY A 77 1.56 4.50 -15.92
C GLY A 77 0.38 3.99 -16.74
N LEU A 78 0.56 3.90 -18.06
CA LEU A 78 -0.44 3.33 -18.95
C LEU A 78 -0.52 1.80 -18.73
N ALA A 79 -1.70 1.19 -18.87
CA ALA A 79 -1.88 -0.23 -18.56
C ALA A 79 -0.92 -1.14 -19.34
N THR A 80 -0.78 -0.88 -20.64
CA THR A 80 0.14 -1.59 -21.54
C THR A 80 1.60 -1.53 -21.07
N GLU A 81 2.06 -0.36 -20.60
CA GLU A 81 3.42 -0.20 -20.06
C GLU A 81 3.61 -1.03 -18.80
N VAL A 82 2.62 -1.04 -17.90
CA VAL A 82 2.67 -1.82 -16.66
C VAL A 82 2.76 -3.32 -16.97
N ILE A 83 1.99 -3.79 -17.94
CA ILE A 83 1.97 -5.19 -18.36
C ILE A 83 3.33 -5.59 -18.94
N GLN A 84 3.85 -4.80 -19.91
CA GLN A 84 5.15 -5.04 -20.52
C GLN A 84 6.28 -5.05 -19.49
N LEU A 85 6.28 -4.08 -18.55
CA LEU A 85 7.27 -4.01 -17.48
C LEU A 85 7.20 -5.21 -16.53
N MET A 86 6.00 -5.71 -16.25
CA MET A 86 5.80 -6.88 -15.41
C MET A 86 6.30 -8.15 -16.11
N GLU A 87 5.95 -8.34 -17.39
CA GLU A 87 6.40 -9.47 -18.21
C GLU A 87 7.93 -9.50 -18.35
N ALA A 88 8.55 -8.35 -18.60
CA ALA A 88 10.01 -8.22 -18.66
C ALA A 88 10.68 -8.61 -17.34
N GLN A 89 10.08 -8.25 -16.20
CA GLN A 89 10.62 -8.62 -14.89
C GLN A 89 10.47 -10.13 -14.62
N MET A 90 9.36 -10.73 -15.05
CA MET A 90 9.15 -12.18 -14.93
C MET A 90 10.10 -12.97 -15.82
N ALA A 91 10.45 -12.46 -17.01
CA ALA A 91 11.43 -13.07 -17.89
C ALA A 91 12.84 -13.10 -17.26
N LEU A 92 13.24 -12.03 -16.58
CA LEU A 92 14.52 -11.97 -15.88
C LEU A 92 14.61 -12.98 -14.73
N THR A 93 13.51 -13.23 -14.02
CA THR A 93 13.46 -14.25 -12.96
C THR A 93 13.44 -15.70 -13.47
N LYS A 94 13.20 -15.92 -14.78
CA LYS A 94 13.16 -17.25 -15.41
C LYS A 94 14.47 -17.65 -16.10
N ALA A 95 15.49 -16.79 -16.12
CA ALA A 95 16.80 -17.20 -16.62
C ALA A 95 17.30 -18.38 -15.77
N PRO A 96 17.71 -19.52 -16.37
CA PRO A 96 18.19 -20.65 -15.60
C PRO A 96 19.42 -20.19 -14.83
N GLU A 97 19.37 -20.31 -13.50
CA GLU A 97 20.58 -20.30 -12.71
C GLU A 97 21.46 -21.40 -13.28
N HIS A 98 22.53 -21.01 -13.98
CA HIS A 98 23.58 -21.91 -14.42
C HIS A 98 24.18 -22.54 -13.17
N PHE A 99 23.85 -23.81 -12.93
CA PHE A 99 24.69 -24.72 -12.18
C PHE A 99 24.68 -26.09 -12.86
#